data_AF-A0A966YBS2-F1
#
_entry.id   AF-A0A966YBS2-F1
#
_cell.length_a   1.000
_cell.length_b   1.000
_cell.length_c   1.000
_cell.angle_alpha   90.00
_cell.angle_beta   90.00
_cell.angle_gamma   90.00
#
_symmetry.space_group_name_H-M   'P 1'
#
loop_
_entity.id
_entity.type
_entity.pdbx_description
1 polymer ?
#
loop_
_entity_poly.entity_id
_entity_poly.type
_entity_poly.pdbx_seq_one_letter_code
_entity_poly.pdbx_strand_id
1 'polypeptide(L)'
;MGILEQLRQTPALLDAVAACSEAERGSQKRLRIEFDGTLVRAAVALHEARQRASGRLPEAGRLWLTRIGVEQATAWPVARHKAERFAGCSRVADLCCGIGSDTAALSQLYEVLSVDRSPAMVRRAEWNTAVLGQLRHFCGEVADVTRRDWTGWFVHADPDRRVGRNRPTRRLADYQPGLP
;
A
#
# COMPACT_ATOMS: atom_id res chain seq x y z
N MET A 1 -19.84 0.04 6.09
CA MET A 1 -18.76 -0.68 5.38
C MET A 1 -18.07 0.32 4.45
N GLY A 2 -16.75 0.40 4.45
CA GLY A 2 -16.04 1.37 3.62
C GLY A 2 -16.10 1.03 2.14
N ILE A 3 -15.82 2.03 1.28
CA ILE A 3 -15.77 1.87 -0.19
C ILE A 3 -14.82 0.74 -0.59
N LEU A 4 -13.71 0.60 0.14
CA LEU A 4 -12.69 -0.40 -0.13
C LEU A 4 -13.21 -1.84 0.08
N GLU A 5 -13.93 -2.08 1.18
CA GLU A 5 -14.55 -3.38 1.47
C GLU A 5 -15.71 -3.68 0.53
N GLN A 6 -16.55 -2.68 0.24
CA GLN A 6 -17.63 -2.80 -0.75
C GLN A 6 -17.06 -3.18 -2.13
N LEU A 7 -15.99 -2.51 -2.58
CA LEU A 7 -15.35 -2.84 -3.85
C LEU A 7 -14.80 -4.28 -3.87
N ARG A 8 -14.26 -4.77 -2.75
CA ARG A 8 -13.78 -6.17 -2.63
C ARG A 8 -14.91 -7.20 -2.69
N GLN A 9 -16.11 -6.81 -2.28
CA GLN A 9 -17.30 -7.66 -2.34
C GLN A 9 -18.02 -7.61 -3.69
N THR A 10 -17.57 -6.76 -4.62
CA THR A 10 -18.16 -6.62 -5.96
C THR A 10 -17.15 -7.02 -7.06
N PRO A 11 -16.73 -8.29 -7.15
CA PRO A 11 -15.76 -8.74 -8.15
C PRO A 11 -16.24 -8.52 -9.59
N ALA A 12 -17.56 -8.64 -9.85
CA ALA A 12 -18.15 -8.39 -11.17
C ALA A 12 -17.85 -6.98 -11.69
N LEU A 13 -17.76 -5.96 -10.82
CA LEU A 13 -17.38 -4.60 -11.22
C LEU A 13 -15.89 -4.54 -11.63
N LEU A 14 -15.01 -5.26 -10.93
CA LEU A 14 -13.59 -5.31 -11.28
C LEU A 14 -13.39 -6.00 -12.64
N ASP A 15 -14.13 -7.08 -12.88
CA ASP A 15 -14.12 -7.80 -14.16
C ASP A 15 -14.67 -6.93 -15.29
N ALA A 16 -15.80 -6.25 -15.06
CA ALA A 16 -16.38 -5.32 -16.02
C ALA A 16 -15.41 -4.17 -16.37
N VAL A 17 -14.72 -3.58 -15.38
CA VAL A 17 -13.72 -2.55 -15.61
C VAL A 17 -12.52 -3.09 -16.41
N ALA A 18 -12.08 -4.32 -16.15
CA ALA A 18 -10.97 -4.94 -16.88
C ALA A 18 -11.35 -5.22 -18.34
N ALA A 19 -12.59 -5.63 -18.61
CA ALA A 19 -13.09 -5.91 -19.96
C ALA A 19 -13.39 -4.66 -20.80
N CYS A 20 -13.56 -3.49 -20.18
CA CYS A 20 -13.80 -2.24 -20.91
C CYS A 20 -12.61 -1.84 -21.80
N SER A 21 -12.86 -1.07 -22.84
CA SER A 21 -11.80 -0.30 -23.51
C SER A 21 -11.35 0.88 -22.64
N GLU A 22 -10.22 1.50 -22.99
CA GLU A 22 -9.74 2.69 -22.29
C GLU A 22 -10.72 3.86 -22.38
N ALA A 23 -11.33 4.08 -23.54
CA ALA A 23 -12.35 5.11 -23.74
C ALA A 23 -13.61 4.86 -22.87
N GLU A 24 -14.03 3.60 -22.76
CA GLU A 24 -15.17 3.21 -21.92
C GLU A 24 -14.87 3.42 -20.43
N ARG A 25 -13.68 3.03 -19.97
CA ARG A 25 -13.22 3.32 -18.60
C ARG A 25 -13.16 4.81 -18.31
N GLY A 26 -12.70 5.63 -19.26
CA GLY A 26 -12.66 7.07 -19.12
C GLY A 26 -14.05 7.70 -18.98
N SER A 27 -15.01 7.28 -19.82
CA SER A 27 -16.38 7.82 -19.78
C SER A 27 -17.22 7.31 -18.60
N GLN A 28 -16.96 6.08 -18.13
CA GLN A 28 -17.69 5.39 -17.06
C GLN A 28 -19.20 5.22 -17.28
N LYS A 29 -19.75 5.63 -18.44
CA LYS A 29 -21.20 5.71 -18.67
C LYS A 29 -21.89 4.36 -18.51
N ARG A 30 -21.39 3.32 -19.21
CA ARG A 30 -21.95 1.97 -19.14
C ARG A 30 -21.90 1.39 -17.72
N LEU A 31 -20.75 1.52 -17.06
CA LEU A 31 -20.55 0.98 -15.72
C LEU A 31 -21.47 1.62 -14.68
N ARG A 32 -21.76 2.92 -14.82
CA ARG A 32 -22.63 3.66 -13.89
C ARG A 32 -24.13 3.38 -14.07
N ILE A 33 -24.52 2.66 -15.12
CA ILE A 33 -25.90 2.16 -15.28
C ILE A 33 -26.13 0.97 -14.35
N GLU A 34 -25.13 0.11 -14.21
CA GLU A 34 -25.24 -1.17 -13.50
C GLU A 34 -24.70 -1.09 -12.05
N PHE A 35 -23.72 -0.23 -11.80
CA PHE A 35 -23.03 -0.14 -10.52
C PHE A 35 -23.07 1.27 -9.93
N ASP A 36 -22.95 1.35 -8.61
CA ASP A 36 -22.82 2.62 -7.89
C ASP A 36 -21.64 3.45 -8.43
N GLY A 37 -21.89 4.73 -8.70
CA GLY A 37 -20.91 5.60 -9.34
C GLY A 37 -19.64 5.84 -8.50
N THR A 38 -19.72 5.73 -7.17
CA THR A 38 -18.54 5.83 -6.30
C THR A 38 -17.70 4.57 -6.37
N LEU A 39 -18.33 3.40 -6.38
CA LEU A 39 -17.63 2.13 -6.61
C LEU A 39 -16.99 2.07 -7.99
N VAL A 40 -17.69 2.53 -9.05
CA VAL A 40 -17.12 2.60 -10.40
C VAL A 40 -15.86 3.45 -10.44
N ARG A 41 -15.88 4.64 -9.84
CA ARG A 41 -14.68 5.50 -9.76
C ARG A 41 -13.54 4.81 -9.03
N ALA A 42 -13.82 4.14 -7.91
CA ALA A 42 -12.81 3.42 -7.14
C ALA A 42 -12.23 2.23 -7.92
N ALA A 43 -13.07 1.48 -8.64
CA ALA A 43 -12.67 0.35 -9.46
C ALA A 43 -11.77 0.77 -10.64
N VAL A 44 -12.13 1.86 -11.34
CA VAL A 44 -11.31 2.43 -12.43
C VAL A 44 -9.97 2.90 -11.87
N ALA A 45 -9.96 3.64 -10.77
CA ALA A 45 -8.73 4.11 -10.14
C ALA A 45 -7.82 2.94 -9.70
N LEU A 46 -8.40 1.87 -9.16
CA LEU A 46 -7.66 0.65 -8.82
C LEU A 46 -7.08 -0.02 -10.07
N HIS A 47 -7.87 -0.18 -11.13
CA HIS A 47 -7.41 -0.75 -12.39
C HIS A 47 -6.22 0.01 -12.96
N GLU A 48 -6.30 1.34 -13.05
CA GLU A 48 -5.18 2.16 -13.52
C GLU A 48 -3.94 2.05 -12.62
N ALA A 49 -4.13 2.01 -11.29
CA ALA A 49 -3.02 1.83 -10.37
C ALA A 49 -2.32 0.48 -10.58
N ARG A 50 -3.08 -0.59 -10.86
CA ARG A 50 -2.52 -1.92 -11.21
C ARG A 50 -1.72 -1.89 -12.50
N GLN A 51 -2.21 -1.18 -13.52
CA GLN A 51 -1.45 -1.00 -14.77
C GLN A 51 -0.12 -0.28 -14.52
N ARG A 52 -0.14 0.81 -13.75
CA ARG A 52 1.08 1.59 -13.41
C ARG A 52 2.08 0.81 -12.55
N ALA A 53 1.60 -0.13 -11.74
CA ALA A 53 2.46 -0.95 -10.90
C ALA A 53 3.09 -2.13 -11.64
N SER A 54 2.64 -2.42 -12.87
CA SER A 54 3.20 -3.49 -13.70
C SER A 54 4.71 -3.29 -13.89
N GLY A 55 5.48 -4.38 -13.73
CA GLY A 55 6.95 -4.36 -13.78
C GLY A 55 7.65 -3.84 -12.53
N ARG A 56 6.99 -3.05 -11.66
CA ARG A 56 7.55 -2.57 -10.38
C ARG A 56 7.17 -3.47 -9.20
N LEU A 57 5.94 -3.95 -9.18
CA LEU A 57 5.40 -4.86 -8.17
C LEU A 57 4.98 -6.17 -8.84
N PRO A 58 5.35 -7.35 -8.28
CA PRO A 58 4.85 -8.63 -8.75
C PRO A 58 3.34 -8.67 -8.63
N GLU A 59 2.71 -9.43 -9.52
CA GLU A 59 1.27 -9.71 -9.43
C GLU A 59 0.40 -8.46 -9.31
N ALA A 60 0.84 -7.34 -9.88
CA ALA A 60 0.20 -6.03 -9.75
C ALA A 60 -1.31 -6.08 -9.99
N GLY A 61 -1.78 -6.92 -10.94
CA GLY A 61 -3.19 -7.15 -11.24
C GLY A 61 -4.05 -7.68 -10.08
N ARG A 62 -3.43 -8.30 -9.06
CA ARG A 62 -4.09 -8.86 -7.86
C ARG A 62 -4.04 -7.91 -6.66
N LEU A 63 -3.18 -6.90 -6.68
CA LEU A 63 -2.93 -6.00 -5.55
C LEU A 63 -4.03 -4.94 -5.39
N TRP A 64 -4.20 -4.48 -4.17
CA TRP A 64 -5.12 -3.42 -3.76
C TRP A 64 -4.37 -2.09 -3.65
N LEU A 65 -4.30 -1.38 -4.77
CA LEU A 65 -3.43 -0.22 -4.95
C LEU A 65 -4.19 1.11 -4.99
N THR A 66 -3.46 2.19 -4.77
CA THR A 66 -3.86 3.57 -5.06
C THR A 66 -2.81 4.21 -5.94
N ARG A 67 -3.15 5.28 -6.67
CA ARG A 67 -2.16 6.01 -7.48
C ARG A 67 -0.97 6.48 -6.65
N ILE A 68 -1.23 7.21 -5.56
CA ILE A 68 -0.20 7.74 -4.65
C ILE A 68 0.62 6.58 -4.05
N GLY A 69 -0.05 5.52 -3.61
CA GLY A 69 0.62 4.34 -3.06
C GLY A 69 1.56 3.69 -4.06
N VAL A 70 1.20 3.60 -5.34
CA VAL A 70 2.08 3.07 -6.39
C VAL A 70 3.26 4.01 -6.66
N GLU A 71 3.04 5.32 -6.68
CA GLU A 71 4.11 6.30 -6.87
C GLU A 71 5.17 6.18 -5.76
N GLN A 72 4.73 6.02 -4.51
CA GLN A 72 5.57 5.92 -3.31
C GLN A 72 6.10 4.51 -3.00
N ALA A 73 5.51 3.45 -3.52
CA ALA A 73 5.84 2.07 -3.13
C ALA A 73 7.30 1.68 -3.36
N THR A 74 7.99 1.12 -2.37
CA THR A 74 9.31 0.50 -2.62
C THR A 74 9.20 -0.53 -3.75
N ALA A 75 10.05 -0.40 -4.78
CA ALA A 75 10.11 -1.37 -5.88
C ALA A 75 10.48 -2.75 -5.32
N TRP A 76 9.88 -3.82 -5.85
CA TRP A 76 9.95 -5.13 -5.22
C TRP A 76 11.37 -5.67 -4.96
N PRO A 77 12.34 -5.57 -5.89
CA PRO A 77 13.71 -5.99 -5.61
C PRO A 77 14.35 -5.21 -4.45
N VAL A 78 14.01 -3.93 -4.30
CA VAL A 78 14.51 -3.09 -3.21
C VAL A 78 13.87 -3.48 -1.88
N ALA A 79 12.56 -3.76 -1.86
CA ALA A 79 11.85 -4.19 -0.66
C ALA A 79 12.43 -5.52 -0.12
N ARG A 80 12.71 -6.47 -1.02
CA ARG A 80 13.37 -7.73 -0.68
C ARG A 80 14.78 -7.51 -0.12
N HIS A 81 15.58 -6.69 -0.79
CA HIS A 81 16.91 -6.35 -0.31
C HIS A 81 16.87 -5.68 1.07
N LYS A 82 15.93 -4.74 1.31
CA LYS A 82 15.72 -4.13 2.63
C LYS A 82 15.40 -5.21 3.68
N ALA A 83 14.52 -6.16 3.39
CA ALA A 83 14.14 -7.23 4.31
C ALA A 83 15.34 -8.11 4.74
N GLU A 84 16.24 -8.43 3.81
CA GLU A 84 17.46 -9.20 4.12
C GLU A 84 18.38 -8.47 5.13
N ARG A 85 18.32 -7.13 5.19
CA ARG A 85 19.12 -6.34 6.14
C ARG A 85 18.63 -6.43 7.58
N PHE A 86 17.43 -6.95 7.81
CA PHE A 86 16.90 -7.25 9.15
C PHE A 86 17.31 -8.65 9.65
N ALA A 87 18.35 -9.26 9.07
CA ALA A 87 18.86 -10.54 9.53
C ALA A 87 19.17 -10.53 11.04
N GLY A 88 18.79 -11.62 11.72
CA GLY A 88 18.94 -11.75 13.18
C GLY A 88 17.77 -11.17 14.00
N CYS A 89 16.80 -10.52 13.37
CA CYS A 89 15.56 -10.09 14.02
C CYS A 89 14.53 -11.23 14.02
N SER A 90 13.70 -11.32 15.06
CA SER A 90 12.50 -12.18 15.05
C SER A 90 11.24 -11.43 14.62
N ARG A 91 11.18 -10.12 14.90
CA ARG A 91 10.05 -9.24 14.59
C ARG A 91 10.52 -7.85 14.17
N VAL A 92 9.76 -7.21 13.29
CA VAL A 92 10.04 -5.88 12.74
C VAL A 92 8.77 -5.02 12.79
N ALA A 93 8.89 -3.74 13.10
CA ALA A 93 7.81 -2.77 12.91
C ALA A 93 8.01 -2.04 11.57
N ASP A 94 7.00 -2.05 10.71
CA ASP A 94 6.95 -1.25 9.48
C ASP A 94 6.06 -0.02 9.73
N LEU A 95 6.69 1.12 9.97
CA LEU A 95 6.04 2.38 10.29
C LEU A 95 5.74 3.17 9.02
N CYS A 96 4.49 3.65 8.91
CA CYS A 96 3.96 4.25 7.69
C CYS A 96 3.90 3.22 6.54
N CYS A 97 3.35 2.03 6.83
CA CYS A 97 3.42 0.88 5.93
C CYS A 97 2.74 1.09 4.55
N GLY A 98 1.83 2.08 4.43
CA GLY A 98 1.19 2.43 3.16
C GLY A 98 0.48 1.24 2.51
N ILE A 99 0.74 0.99 1.22
CA ILE A 99 0.18 -0.18 0.51
C ILE A 99 0.89 -1.51 0.84
N GLY A 100 1.92 -1.50 1.67
CA GLY A 100 2.54 -2.71 2.23
C GLY A 100 3.59 -3.42 1.36
N SER A 101 4.32 -2.72 0.48
CA SER A 101 5.40 -3.37 -0.32
C SER A 101 6.53 -3.88 0.58
N ASP A 102 7.04 -3.03 1.48
CA ASP A 102 8.09 -3.41 2.44
C ASP A 102 7.57 -4.40 3.49
N THR A 103 6.38 -4.16 4.06
CA THR A 103 5.66 -5.13 4.89
C THR A 103 5.61 -6.52 4.23
N ALA A 104 5.20 -6.62 2.96
CA ALA A 104 5.05 -7.92 2.31
C ALA A 104 6.39 -8.63 2.17
N ALA A 105 7.47 -7.91 1.82
CA ALA A 105 8.81 -8.48 1.75
C ALA A 105 9.34 -8.91 3.13
N LEU A 106 9.18 -8.05 4.16
CA LEU A 106 9.55 -8.36 5.55
C LEU A 106 8.81 -9.58 6.08
N SER A 107 7.51 -9.70 5.78
CA SER A 107 6.67 -10.79 6.24
C SER A 107 7.10 -12.16 5.71
N GLN A 108 7.88 -12.22 4.63
CA GLN A 108 8.43 -13.49 4.16
C GLN A 108 9.46 -14.08 5.12
N LEU A 109 10.08 -13.23 5.96
CA LEU A 109 11.20 -13.61 6.82
C LEU A 109 10.91 -13.45 8.32
N TYR A 110 10.04 -12.50 8.70
CA TYR A 110 9.83 -12.11 10.10
C TYR A 110 8.36 -11.87 10.41
N GLU A 111 8.02 -11.84 11.70
CA GLU A 111 6.77 -11.24 12.17
C GLU A 111 6.82 -9.71 11.97
N VAL A 112 5.74 -9.13 11.44
CA VAL A 112 5.69 -7.71 11.08
C VAL A 112 4.50 -7.05 11.73
N LEU A 113 4.78 -6.01 12.52
CA LEU A 113 3.77 -5.04 12.96
C LEU A 113 3.74 -3.88 11.96
N SER A 114 2.71 -3.83 11.13
CA SER A 114 2.53 -2.81 10.10
C SER A 114 1.61 -1.71 10.60
N VAL A 115 2.13 -0.50 10.76
CA VAL A 115 1.42 0.62 11.35
C VAL A 115 1.22 1.74 10.35
N ASP A 116 -0.02 2.19 10.20
CA ASP A 116 -0.35 3.39 9.43
C ASP A 116 -1.49 4.15 10.11
N ARG A 117 -1.52 5.48 9.94
CA ARG A 117 -2.62 6.32 10.45
C ARG A 117 -3.93 6.06 9.69
N SER A 118 -3.84 5.57 8.45
CA SER A 118 -4.95 5.37 7.56
C SER A 118 -5.48 3.94 7.67
N PRO A 119 -6.73 3.74 8.13
CA PRO A 119 -7.35 2.42 8.14
C PRO A 119 -7.34 1.76 6.76
N ALA A 120 -7.52 2.55 5.69
CA ALA A 120 -7.52 2.06 4.33
C ALA A 120 -6.13 1.57 3.87
N MET A 121 -5.04 2.15 4.38
CA MET A 121 -3.68 1.69 4.06
C MET A 121 -3.35 0.39 4.78
N VAL A 122 -3.62 0.31 6.09
CA VAL A 122 -3.49 -0.94 6.85
C VAL A 122 -4.26 -2.08 6.18
N ARG A 123 -5.49 -1.80 5.74
CA ARG A 123 -6.35 -2.77 5.06
C ARG A 123 -5.76 -3.27 3.73
N ARG A 124 -5.16 -2.36 2.96
CA ARG A 124 -4.47 -2.68 1.69
C ARG A 124 -3.19 -3.44 1.93
N ALA A 125 -2.38 -3.03 2.91
CA ALA A 125 -1.17 -3.74 3.30
C ALA A 125 -1.48 -5.20 3.66
N GLU A 126 -2.51 -5.45 4.46
CA GLU A 126 -2.92 -6.82 4.79
C GLU A 126 -3.30 -7.63 3.55
N TRP A 127 -4.13 -7.08 2.65
CA TRP A 127 -4.55 -7.80 1.44
C TRP A 127 -3.41 -7.99 0.44
N ASN A 128 -2.47 -7.06 0.36
CA ASN A 128 -1.31 -7.18 -0.52
C ASN A 128 -0.29 -8.17 0.05
N THR A 129 -0.13 -8.22 1.37
CA THR A 129 0.69 -9.24 2.04
C THR A 129 0.13 -10.64 1.83
N ALA A 130 -1.20 -10.79 1.76
CA ALA A 130 -1.81 -12.08 1.40
C ALA A 130 -1.48 -12.54 -0.04
N VAL A 131 -1.03 -11.64 -0.91
CA VAL A 131 -0.62 -11.97 -2.29
C VAL A 131 0.90 -12.12 -2.38
N LEU A 132 1.66 -11.15 -1.86
CA LEU A 132 3.11 -11.06 -2.07
C LEU A 132 3.96 -11.58 -0.92
N GLY A 133 3.38 -11.76 0.26
CA GLY A 133 4.10 -12.05 1.50
C GLY A 133 3.53 -13.26 2.24
N GLN A 134 3.63 -13.23 3.57
CA GLN A 134 3.07 -14.26 4.43
C GLN A 134 2.10 -13.63 5.43
N LEU A 135 0.79 -13.75 5.15
CA LEU A 135 -0.26 -13.14 5.96
C LEU A 135 -0.21 -13.57 7.44
N ARG A 136 0.22 -14.81 7.73
CA ARG A 136 0.35 -15.29 9.12
C ARG A 136 1.36 -14.50 9.95
N HIS A 137 2.30 -13.81 9.31
CA HIS A 137 3.31 -12.99 9.96
C HIS A 137 2.89 -11.51 10.01
N PHE A 138 1.74 -11.14 9.46
CA PHE A 138 1.26 -9.77 9.43
C PHE A 138 0.38 -9.47 10.64
N CYS A 139 0.67 -8.36 11.32
CA CYS A 139 -0.20 -7.72 12.29
C CYS A 139 -0.40 -6.26 11.88
N GLY A 140 -1.63 -5.88 11.56
CA GLY A 140 -1.97 -4.52 11.14
C GLY A 140 -2.47 -3.67 12.29
N GLU A 141 -1.97 -2.45 12.42
CA GLU A 141 -2.41 -1.50 13.45
C GLU A 141 -2.68 -0.12 12.88
N VAL A 142 -3.85 0.45 13.20
CA VAL A 142 -4.17 1.85 12.87
C VAL A 142 -3.74 2.74 14.03
N ALA A 143 -2.61 3.42 13.88
CA ALA A 143 -2.09 4.30 14.91
C ALA A 143 -1.23 5.44 14.36
N ASP A 144 -1.09 6.49 15.17
CA ASP A 144 -0.08 7.52 14.96
C ASP A 144 1.26 7.05 15.51
N VAL A 145 2.19 6.71 14.61
CA VAL A 145 3.51 6.17 14.96
C VAL A 145 4.33 7.12 15.85
N THR A 146 4.01 8.43 15.87
CA THR A 146 4.72 9.42 16.69
C THR A 146 4.28 9.44 18.15
N ARG A 147 3.20 8.73 18.50
CA ARG A 147 2.65 8.67 19.86
C ARG A 147 3.07 7.43 20.63
N ARG A 148 3.89 6.57 20.04
CA ARG A 148 4.39 5.34 20.65
C ARG A 148 5.92 5.39 20.77
N ASP A 149 6.42 4.88 21.88
CA ASP A 149 7.85 4.57 22.04
C ASP A 149 8.18 3.25 21.31
N TRP A 150 9.17 3.31 20.42
CA TRP A 150 9.66 2.19 19.62
C TRP A 150 11.01 1.65 20.12
N THR A 151 11.46 2.08 21.29
CA THR A 151 12.69 1.58 21.91
C THR A 151 12.68 0.05 21.99
N GLY A 152 13.77 -0.57 21.53
CA GLY A 152 13.92 -2.04 21.50
C GLY A 152 13.25 -2.73 20.32
N TRP A 153 12.62 -2.01 19.40
CA TRP A 153 12.14 -2.56 18.14
C TRP A 153 13.17 -2.43 17.03
N PHE A 154 13.22 -3.43 16.16
CA PHE A 154 13.76 -3.23 14.82
C PHE A 154 12.69 -2.54 13.97
N VAL A 155 13.04 -1.38 13.42
CA VAL A 155 12.10 -0.49 12.75
C VAL A 155 12.51 -0.29 11.30
N HIS A 156 11.57 -0.55 10.40
CA HIS A 156 11.55 0.04 9.07
C HIS A 156 10.61 1.25 9.11
N ALA A 157 11.05 2.38 8.57
CA ALA A 157 10.23 3.56 8.38
C ALA A 157 10.61 4.24 7.08
N ASP A 158 9.64 4.41 6.18
CA ASP A 158 9.81 5.16 4.93
C ASP A 158 8.68 6.18 4.77
N PRO A 159 8.67 7.22 5.61
CA PRO A 159 7.56 8.16 5.65
C PRO A 159 7.56 9.16 4.51
N ASP A 160 6.35 9.68 4.24
CA ASP A 160 6.17 10.86 3.41
C ASP A 160 6.86 12.11 3.97
N ARG A 161 7.30 12.97 3.04
CA ARG A 161 7.93 14.25 3.36
C ARG A 161 6.87 15.32 3.61
N ARG A 162 7.19 16.29 4.47
CA ARG A 162 6.32 17.47 4.66
C ARG A 162 6.12 18.22 3.35
N VAL A 163 4.87 18.56 3.03
CA VAL A 163 4.53 19.49 1.95
C VAL A 163 4.73 20.92 2.48
N GLY A 164 5.96 21.44 2.37
CA GLY A 164 6.30 22.80 2.79
C GLY A 164 7.38 23.38 1.87
N ARG A 165 6.97 24.31 0.98
CA ARG A 165 7.77 25.12 0.05
C ARG A 165 9.05 24.49 -0.52
N ASN A 166 8.95 24.07 -1.79
CA ASN A 166 9.98 24.13 -2.83
C ASN A 166 11.42 24.38 -2.31
N ARG A 167 12.06 23.33 -1.78
CA ARG A 167 13.51 23.31 -1.61
C ARG A 167 14.04 22.07 -2.34
N PRO A 168 14.87 22.23 -3.38
CA PRO A 168 15.41 21.11 -4.15
C PRO A 168 16.42 20.26 -3.35
N THR A 169 16.86 20.72 -2.18
CA THR A 169 17.83 20.03 -1.32
C THR A 169 17.14 19.11 -0.31
N ARG A 170 17.50 17.83 -0.33
CA ARG A 170 17.03 16.81 0.63
C ARG A 170 17.72 17.02 1.99
N ARG A 171 16.96 17.21 3.07
CA ARG A 171 17.50 17.25 4.45
C ARG A 171 16.87 16.14 5.29
N LEU A 172 17.70 15.46 6.10
CA LEU A 172 17.25 14.39 7.01
C LEU A 172 16.20 14.88 8.03
N ALA A 173 16.27 16.16 8.41
CA ALA A 173 15.32 16.77 9.35
C ALA A 173 13.87 16.90 8.83
N ASP A 174 13.64 16.69 7.52
CA ASP A 174 12.32 16.89 6.90
C ASP A 174 11.47 15.59 6.85
N TYR A 175 12.02 14.44 7.30
CA TYR A 175 11.29 13.17 7.38
C TYR A 175 10.25 13.17 8.51
N GLN A 176 9.11 12.49 8.32
CA GLN A 176 8.07 12.38 9.34
C GLN A 176 7.48 10.97 9.49
N PRO A 177 7.94 10.15 10.47
CA PRO A 177 8.63 10.59 11.68
C PRO A 177 10.08 11.04 11.45
N GLY A 178 10.56 11.90 12.34
CA GLY A 178 11.97 12.30 12.34
C GLY A 178 12.86 11.10 12.65
N LEU A 179 14.08 11.09 12.11
CA LEU A 179 15.07 10.10 12.48
C LEU A 179 15.56 10.36 13.92
N PRO A 180 15.83 9.32 14.73
CA PRO A 180 16.47 9.47 16.03
C PRO A 180 17.87 10.08 15.92
#